data_AF-A0A5K7TYR1-F1
#
_entry.id   AF-A0A5K7TYR1-F1
#
_cell.length_a   1.000
_cell.length_b   1.000
_cell.length_c   1.000
_cell.angle_alpha   90.00
_cell.angle_beta   90.00
_cell.angle_gamma   90.00
#
_symmetry.space_group_name_H-M   'P 1'
#
loop_
_entity.id
_entity.type
_entity.pdbx_description
1 polymer ?
#
loop_
_entity_poly.entity_id
_entity_poly.type
_entity_poly.pdbx_seq_one_letter_code
_entity_poly.pdbx_strand_id
1 'polypeptide(L)' 'MEHASEFLDEEEVVRVTGYQLPSKQIAWLANNGWQYTLTRARRPIVGRVYARLKMAGVKPTATNATAETWTLDLSRVG' A
#
# COMPACT_ATOMS: atom_id res chain seq x y z
N MET A 1 7.56 -1.79 -20.39
CA MET A 1 7.56 -2.21 -18.97
C MET A 1 6.55 -1.35 -18.27
N GLU A 2 5.44 -1.93 -17.81
CA GLU A 2 4.45 -1.20 -17.04
C GLU A 2 5.00 -1.06 -15.62
N HIS A 3 5.45 0.15 -15.28
CA HIS A 3 5.80 0.46 -13.90
C HIS A 3 4.50 0.50 -13.11
N ALA A 4 4.21 -0.58 -12.38
CA ALA A 4 3.11 -0.58 -11.43
C ALA A 4 3.33 0.58 -10.45
N SER A 5 2.36 1.49 -10.37
CA SER A 5 2.40 2.61 -9.42
C SER A 5 2.57 2.07 -8.00
N GLU A 6 3.37 2.75 -7.17
CA GLU A 6 3.53 2.42 -5.74
C GLU A 6 2.20 2.56 -4.97
N PHE A 7 1.21 3.25 -5.56
CA PHE A 7 -0.12 3.42 -5.02
C PHE A 7 -1.16 2.59 -5.81
N LEU A 8 -2.26 2.23 -5.15
CA LEU A 8 -3.45 1.74 -5.84
C LEU A 8 -4.07 2.88 -6.65
N ASP A 9 -4.38 2.57 -7.91
CA ASP A 9 -5.13 3.48 -8.78
C ASP A 9 -6.60 3.57 -8.35
N GLU A 10 -7.32 4.58 -8.83
CA GLU A 10 -8.71 4.81 -8.43
C GLU A 10 -9.60 3.59 -8.69
N GLU A 11 -9.42 2.94 -9.84
CA GLU A 11 -10.17 1.73 -10.18
C GLU A 11 -9.85 0.55 -9.24
N GLU A 12 -8.61 0.45 -8.76
CA GLU A 12 -8.22 -0.60 -7.82
C GLU A 12 -8.83 -0.36 -6.44
N VAL A 13 -8.87 0.90 -6.00
CA VAL A 13 -9.58 1.27 -4.76
C VAL A 13 -11.07 0.94 -4.90
N VAL A 14 -11.67 1.19 -6.07
CA VAL A 14 -13.06 0.77 -6.34
C VAL A 14 -13.20 -0.75 -6.29
N ARG A 15 -12.28 -1.52 -6.87
CA ARG A 15 -12.30 -2.99 -6.83
C ARG A 15 -12.17 -3.54 -5.40
N VAL A 16 -11.32 -2.93 -4.57
CA VAL A 16 -11.10 -3.35 -3.17
C VAL A 16 -12.31 -3.01 -2.29
N THR A 17 -12.85 -1.79 -2.43
CA THR A 17 -13.90 -1.28 -1.54
C THR A 17 -15.32 -1.60 -2.01
N GLY A 18 -15.52 -1.87 -3.30
CA GLY A 18 -16.82 -2.04 -3.94
C GLY A 18 -17.61 -0.74 -4.13
N TYR A 19 -17.05 0.42 -3.79
CA TYR A 19 -17.75 1.70 -3.85
C TYR A 19 -17.10 2.68 -4.85
N GLN A 20 -17.93 3.39 -5.60
CA GLN A 20 -17.49 4.49 -6.48
C GLN A 20 -17.35 5.83 -5.75
N LEU A 21 -18.12 6.03 -4.67
CA LEU A 21 -18.13 7.31 -3.95
C LEU A 21 -16.96 7.38 -2.95
N PRO A 22 -16.08 8.41 -3.01
CA PRO A 22 -14.92 8.53 -2.12
C PRO A 22 -15.26 8.49 -0.64
N SER A 23 -16.36 9.11 -0.22
CA SER A 23 -16.81 9.08 1.17
C SER A 23 -17.12 7.66 1.65
N LYS A 24 -17.70 6.81 0.79
CA LYS A 24 -17.98 5.41 1.12
C LYS A 24 -16.72 4.56 1.10
N GLN A 25 -15.80 4.82 0.17
CA GLN A 25 -14.47 4.19 0.15
C GLN A 25 -13.72 4.45 1.45
N ILE A 26 -13.68 5.71 1.90
CA ILE A 26 -13.03 6.11 3.16
C ILE A 26 -13.67 5.41 4.36
N ALA A 27 -15.02 5.41 4.45
CA ALA A 27 -15.74 4.74 5.52
C ALA A 27 -15.45 3.23 5.54
N TRP A 28 -15.42 2.59 4.37
CA TRP A 28 -15.09 1.17 4.25
C TRP A 28 -13.64 0.90 4.68
N LEU A 29 -12.67 1.70 4.22
CA LEU A 29 -11.27 1.54 4.57
C LEU A 29 -11.06 1.68 6.08
N ALA A 30 -11.69 2.67 6.71
CA ALA A 30 -11.64 2.86 8.16
C ALA A 30 -12.26 1.67 8.92
N ASN A 31 -13.45 1.22 8.51
CA ASN A 31 -14.15 0.11 9.17
C ASN A 31 -13.42 -1.24 9.03
N ASN A 32 -12.69 -1.44 7.93
CA ASN A 32 -11.91 -2.64 7.68
C ASN A 32 -10.46 -2.55 8.17
N GLY A 33 -10.09 -1.45 8.86
CA GLY A 33 -8.75 -1.25 9.42
C GLY A 33 -7.65 -1.21 8.37
N TRP A 34 -7.92 -0.57 7.23
CA TRP A 34 -6.94 -0.28 6.20
C TRP A 34 -6.21 1.02 6.51
N GLN A 35 -4.90 1.05 6.30
CA GLN A 35 -4.11 2.29 6.31
C GLN A 35 -4.25 2.98 4.95
N TYR A 36 -4.57 4.28 4.98
CA TYR A 36 -4.70 5.11 3.80
C TYR A 36 -4.35 6.57 4.14
N THR A 37 -3.99 7.32 3.10
CA THR A 37 -3.78 8.77 3.17
C THR A 37 -4.81 9.46 2.29
N LEU A 38 -5.19 10.70 2.61
CA LEU A 38 -6.09 11.48 1.79
C LEU A 38 -5.32 12.50 0.96
N THR A 39 -5.68 12.63 -0.31
CA THR A 39 -5.22 13.76 -1.13
C THR A 39 -5.89 15.05 -0.71
N ARG A 40 -5.40 16.18 -1.24
CA ARG A 40 -6.05 17.49 -1.10
C ARG A 40 -7.51 17.49 -1.62
N ALA A 41 -7.83 16.64 -2.58
CA ALA A 41 -9.18 16.44 -3.12
C ALA A 41 -10.03 15.40 -2.35
N ARG A 42 -9.58 14.99 -1.16
CA ARG A 42 -10.23 13.96 -0.32
C ARG A 42 -10.42 12.61 -1.02
N ARG A 43 -9.49 12.23 -1.90
CA ARG A 43 -9.43 10.87 -2.45
C ARG A 43 -8.54 9.99 -1.57
N PRO A 44 -8.95 8.77 -1.22
CA PRO A 44 -8.10 7.84 -0.49
C PRO A 44 -7.00 7.28 -1.39
N ILE A 45 -5.76 7.33 -0.92
CA ILE A 45 -4.59 6.68 -1.50
C ILE A 45 -4.16 5.57 -0.56
N VAL A 46 -3.91 4.39 -1.14
CA VAL A 46 -3.41 3.21 -0.43
C VAL A 46 -2.14 2.73 -1.11
N GLY A 47 -1.10 2.43 -0.35
CA GLY A 47 0.13 1.85 -0.89
C GLY A 47 -0.11 0.43 -1.42
N ARG A 48 0.36 0.14 -2.63
CA ARG A 48 0.19 -1.16 -3.27
C ARG A 48 0.86 -2.28 -2.49
N VAL A 49 2.08 -2.05 -1.98
CA VAL A 49 2.81 -3.01 -1.13
C VAL A 49 2.00 -3.33 0.14
N TYR A 50 1.48 -2.29 0.80
CA TYR A 50 0.62 -2.48 1.97
C TYR A 50 -0.62 -3.31 1.64
N ALA A 51 -1.32 -2.97 0.55
CA ALA A 51 -2.50 -3.69 0.11
C ALA A 51 -2.20 -5.18 -0.15
N ARG A 52 -1.09 -5.48 -0.84
CA ARG A 52 -0.64 -6.86 -1.10
C ARG A 52 -0.38 -7.62 0.20
N LEU A 53 0.36 -7.04 1.14
CA LEU A 53 0.63 -7.66 2.44
C LEU A 53 -0.67 -7.93 3.22
N LYS A 54 -1.54 -6.93 3.31
CA LYS A 54 -2.84 -7.02 4.00
C LYS A 54 -3.72 -8.11 3.38
N MET A 55 -3.79 -8.20 2.05
CA MET A 55 -4.56 -9.21 1.31
C MET A 55 -3.97 -10.62 1.41
N ALA A 56 -2.65 -10.75 1.52
CA ALA A 56 -1.98 -12.04 1.74
C ALA A 56 -2.22 -12.62 3.15
N GLY A 57 -3.01 -11.95 4.00
CA GLY A 57 -3.23 -12.35 5.40
C GLY A 57 -2.00 -12.11 6.30
N VAL A 58 -0.97 -11.46 5.76
CA VAL A 58 0.25 -11.14 6.49
C VAL A 58 0.04 -9.80 7.18
N LYS A 59 0.12 -9.77 8.52
CA LYS A 59 0.10 -8.49 9.25
C LYS A 59 1.34 -7.69 8.84
N PRO A 60 1.20 -6.53 8.17
CA PRO A 60 2.34 -5.71 7.78
C PRO A 60 3.00 -5.23 9.07
N THR A 61 4.13 -5.83 9.40
CA THR A 61 4.98 -5.43 10.53
C THR A 61 6.21 -4.75 9.92
N ALA A 62 6.90 -3.87 10.66
CA ALA A 62 8.06 -3.13 10.16
C ALA A 62 9.12 -4.04 9.48
N THR A 63 9.22 -5.30 9.93
CA THR A 63 10.09 -6.35 9.40
C THR A 63 9.75 -6.80 7.97
N ASN A 64 8.48 -6.71 7.53
CA ASN A 64 8.06 -7.21 6.22
C ASN A 64 8.16 -6.17 5.10
N ALA A 65 8.37 -4.89 5.44
CA ALA A 65 8.56 -3.81 4.46
C ALA A 65 10.01 -3.73 3.93
N THR A 66 10.94 -4.46 4.55
CA THR A 66 12.36 -4.51 4.17
C THR A 66 12.71 -5.89 3.63
N ALA A 67 12.17 -6.26 2.48
CA ALA A 67 13.00 -6.95 1.50
C ALA A 67 13.78 -5.79 0.88
N GLU A 68 15.04 -5.51 1.19
CA GLU A 68 16.22 -6.36 1.14
C GLU A 68 17.29 -5.61 1.96
N THR A 69 17.92 -6.23 2.96
CA THR A 69 19.07 -5.61 3.64
C THR A 69 20.26 -5.66 2.69
N TRP A 70 20.37 -4.66 1.82
CA TRP A 70 21.60 -4.42 1.07
C TRP A 70 22.75 -4.26 2.07
N THR A 71 23.58 -5.29 2.17
CA THR A 71 24.74 -5.31 3.07
C THR A 71 25.97 -5.04 2.22
N LEU A 72 26.59 -3.88 2.40
CA LEU A 72 27.81 -3.49 1.68
C LEU A 72 29.02 -4.19 2.32
N ASP A 73 29.58 -5.21 1.65
CA ASP A 73 30.80 -5.87 2.09
C ASP A 73 32.03 -5.06 1.65
N LEU A 74 32.73 -4.48 2.63
CA LEU A 74 33.97 -3.71 2.43
C LEU A 74 35.22 -4.53 2.71
N SER A 75 35.09 -5.85 2.92
CA SER A 75 36.19 -6.75 3.31
C SER A 75 37.32 -6.85 2.29
N ARG A 76 37.18 -6.24 1.10
CA ARG A 76 38.15 -6.26 0.00
C ARG A 76 38.68 -4.88 -0.39
N VAL A 77 38.39 -3.82 0.37
CA VAL A 77 39.02 -2.51 0.18
C VAL A 77 40.22 -2.43 1.12
N GLY A 78 41.39 -2.80 0.60
CA GLY A 78 42.69 -2.77 1.28
C GLY A 78 43.81 -2.84 0.27
#